data_AF-A0A068L9S9-F1
#
_entry.id   AF-A0A068L9S9-F1
#
_cell.length_a   1.000
_cell.length_b   1.000
_cell.length_c   1.000
_cell.angle_alpha   90.00
_cell.angle_beta   90.00
_cell.angle_gamma   90.00
#
_symmetry.space_group_name_H-M   'P 1'
#
loop_
_entity.id
_entity.type
_entity.pdbx_description
1 polymer ?
#
loop_
_entity_poly.entity_id
_entity_poly.type
_entity_poly.pdbx_seq_one_letter_code
_entity_poly.pdbx_strand_id
1 'polypeptide(L)'
;NLHPSNCLGMLLLSDAHQCTKLSELSWGMCLSNFPAICKTEDFLQLPKDMVVQLLSHEELETEDERLVYEAALNWINYDLERRHCHLPELLRTVRLALLPAIFLMENVSTEELINAQAKSKELVDEAIRCKL
;
A
#
# COMPACT_ATOMS: atom_id res chain seq x y z
N ASN A 1 -18.96 12.50 -13.20
CA ASN A 1 -18.62 13.19 -11.94
C ASN A 1 -17.67 12.32 -11.14
N LEU A 2 -16.51 12.87 -10.80
CA LEU A 2 -15.51 12.22 -9.95
C LEU A 2 -15.95 12.29 -8.49
N HIS A 3 -15.98 11.15 -7.80
CA HIS A 3 -16.42 11.01 -6.42
C HIS A 3 -15.40 10.15 -5.64
N PRO A 4 -15.17 10.40 -4.33
CA PRO A 4 -14.18 9.64 -3.56
C PRO A 4 -14.44 8.12 -3.50
N SER A 5 -15.68 7.69 -3.74
CA SER A 5 -16.05 6.26 -3.79
C SER A 5 -15.88 5.62 -5.17
N ASN A 6 -15.63 6.40 -6.23
CA ASN A 6 -15.44 5.90 -7.59
C ASN A 6 -14.09 6.35 -8.20
N CYS A 7 -13.25 7.03 -7.43
CA CYS A 7 -12.01 7.63 -7.91
C CYS A 7 -11.04 6.57 -8.45
N LEU A 8 -10.95 5.39 -7.81
CA LEU A 8 -10.15 4.26 -8.28
C LEU A 8 -10.65 3.69 -9.61
N GLY A 9 -11.95 3.46 -9.74
CA GLY A 9 -12.54 3.01 -11.00
C GLY A 9 -12.35 4.03 -12.12
N MET A 10 -12.52 5.33 -11.82
CA MET A 10 -12.28 6.41 -12.78
C MET A 10 -10.80 6.54 -13.14
N LEU A 11 -9.88 6.29 -12.19
CA LEU A 11 -8.44 6.28 -12.43
C LEU A 11 -8.07 5.19 -13.43
N LEU A 12 -8.52 3.95 -13.20
CA LEU A 12 -8.27 2.82 -14.09
C LEU A 12 -8.85 3.05 -15.49
N LEU A 13 -10.06 3.61 -15.57
CA LEU A 13 -10.68 3.99 -16.84
C LEU A 13 -9.89 5.09 -17.55
N SER A 14 -9.44 6.11 -16.81
CA SER A 14 -8.69 7.24 -17.38
C SER A 14 -7.33 6.82 -17.90
N ASP A 15 -6.66 5.89 -17.23
CA ASP A 15 -5.38 5.30 -17.65
C ASP A 15 -5.55 4.50 -18.95
N ALA A 16 -6.59 3.66 -19.02
CA ALA A 16 -6.94 2.90 -20.22
C ALA A 16 -7.28 3.80 -21.43
N HIS A 17 -7.84 4.98 -21.20
CA HIS A 17 -8.21 5.96 -22.23
C HIS A 17 -7.17 7.06 -22.45
N GLN A 18 -5.99 7.01 -21.80
CA GLN A 18 -4.93 8.01 -21.87
C GLN A 18 -5.40 9.45 -21.56
N CYS A 19 -6.41 9.59 -20.70
CA CYS A 19 -6.95 10.88 -20.31
C CYS A 19 -6.19 11.41 -19.09
N THR A 20 -5.01 11.99 -19.35
CA THR A 20 -4.07 12.48 -18.31
C THR A 20 -4.71 13.45 -17.32
N LYS A 21 -5.57 14.36 -17.80
CA LYS A 21 -6.24 15.33 -16.93
C LYS A 21 -7.20 14.67 -15.94
N LEU A 22 -7.89 13.60 -16.36
CA LEU A 22 -8.78 12.86 -15.47
C LEU A 22 -8.00 11.95 -14.53
N SER A 23 -6.92 11.33 -15.02
CA SER A 23 -6.06 10.48 -14.18
C SER A 23 -5.42 11.28 -13.06
N GLU A 24 -4.90 12.49 -13.32
CA GLU A 24 -4.32 13.36 -12.29
C GLU A 24 -5.35 13.76 -11.22
N LEU A 25 -6.56 14.15 -11.64
CA LEU A 25 -7.64 14.50 -10.70
C LEU A 25 -8.09 13.31 -9.86
N SER A 26 -8.25 12.15 -10.49
CA SER A 26 -8.58 10.90 -9.80
C SER A 26 -7.47 10.48 -8.84
N TRP A 27 -6.20 10.63 -9.24
CA TRP A 27 -5.04 10.29 -8.43
C TRP A 27 -4.96 11.15 -7.17
N GLY A 28 -5.07 12.47 -7.30
CA GLY A 28 -5.10 13.37 -6.14
C GLY A 28 -6.24 13.03 -5.18
N MET A 29 -7.41 12.66 -5.70
CA MET A 29 -8.52 12.21 -4.86
C MET A 29 -8.26 10.86 -4.17
N CYS A 30 -7.52 9.95 -4.80
CA CYS A 30 -7.10 8.70 -4.17
C CYS A 30 -6.12 8.94 -3.03
N LEU A 31 -5.18 9.87 -3.21
CA LEU A 31 -4.19 10.24 -2.20
C LEU A 31 -4.84 10.87 -0.97
N SER A 32 -5.73 11.86 -1.16
CA SER A 32 -6.41 12.51 -0.03
C SER A 32 -7.45 11.63 0.65
N ASN A 33 -8.03 10.64 -0.06
CA ASN A 33 -9.05 9.74 0.49
C ASN A 33 -8.53 8.33 0.75
N PHE A 34 -7.19 8.16 0.82
CA PHE A 34 -6.53 6.86 0.96
C PHE A 34 -7.12 5.96 2.06
N PRO A 35 -7.38 6.45 3.29
CA PRO A 35 -7.89 5.62 4.39
C PRO A 35 -9.26 4.99 4.12
N ALA A 36 -10.06 5.60 3.25
CA ALA A 36 -11.36 5.08 2.85
C ALA A 36 -11.24 4.14 1.64
N ILE A 37 -10.39 4.49 0.66
CA ILE A 37 -10.23 3.67 -0.55
C ILE A 37 -9.43 2.39 -0.30
N CYS A 38 -8.48 2.36 0.62
CA CYS A 38 -7.66 1.17 0.88
C CYS A 38 -8.47 -0.01 1.45
N LYS A 39 -9.69 0.26 1.92
CA LYS A 39 -10.64 -0.72 2.47
C LYS A 39 -11.65 -1.22 1.44
N THR A 40 -11.67 -0.66 0.23
CA THR A 40 -12.61 -1.07 -0.82
C THR A 40 -12.03 -2.21 -1.65
N GLU A 41 -12.92 -3.02 -2.23
CA GLU A 41 -12.51 -4.07 -3.17
C GLU A 41 -11.83 -3.50 -4.42
N ASP A 42 -12.19 -2.28 -4.84
CA ASP A 42 -11.54 -1.59 -5.96
C ASP A 42 -10.03 -1.48 -5.74
N PHE A 43 -9.59 -1.18 -4.52
CA PHE A 43 -8.17 -1.11 -4.18
C PHE A 43 -7.49 -2.47 -4.28
N LEU A 44 -8.15 -3.53 -3.80
CA LEU A 44 -7.63 -4.91 -3.85
C LEU A 44 -7.49 -5.43 -5.29
N GLN A 45 -8.28 -4.88 -6.22
CA GLN A 45 -8.22 -5.20 -7.64
C GLN A 45 -7.20 -4.37 -8.42
N LEU A 46 -6.56 -3.36 -7.80
CA LEU A 46 -5.57 -2.54 -8.49
C LEU A 46 -4.34 -3.35 -8.93
N PRO A 47 -3.73 -2.97 -10.07
CA PRO A 47 -2.46 -3.56 -10.49
C PRO A 47 -1.33 -3.16 -9.54
N LYS A 48 -0.33 -4.05 -9.44
CA LYS A 48 0.85 -3.87 -8.57
C LYS A 48 1.47 -2.48 -8.70
N ASP A 49 1.68 -2.03 -9.93
CA ASP A 49 2.38 -0.78 -10.20
C ASP A 49 1.64 0.43 -9.64
N MET A 50 0.30 0.44 -9.73
CA MET A 50 -0.51 1.52 -9.14
C MET A 50 -0.49 1.46 -7.62
N VAL A 51 -0.56 0.28 -7.01
CA VAL A 51 -0.47 0.16 -5.54
C VAL A 51 0.90 0.62 -5.05
N VAL A 52 1.97 0.18 -5.70
CA VAL A 52 3.34 0.62 -5.39
C VAL A 52 3.46 2.14 -5.52
N GLN A 53 2.95 2.73 -6.61
CA GLN A 53 2.97 4.20 -6.80
C GLN A 53 2.16 4.94 -5.74
N LEU A 54 0.98 4.42 -5.35
CA LEU A 54 0.13 5.05 -4.37
C LEU A 54 0.75 5.01 -2.97
N LEU A 55 1.24 3.83 -2.55
CA LEU A 55 1.84 3.64 -1.23
C LEU A 55 3.20 4.35 -1.08
N SER A 56 3.96 4.50 -2.17
CA SER A 56 5.24 5.24 -2.14
C SER A 56 5.08 6.75 -2.33
N HIS A 57 3.86 7.23 -2.59
CA HIS A 57 3.63 8.64 -2.90
C HIS A 57 3.88 9.54 -1.69
N GLU A 58 4.53 10.69 -1.91
CA GLU A 58 4.86 11.61 -0.82
C GLU A 58 3.65 12.37 -0.27
N GLU A 59 2.69 12.69 -1.15
CA GLU A 59 1.43 13.37 -0.86
C GLU A 59 0.32 12.41 -0.36
N LEU A 60 0.64 11.15 -0.04
CA LEU A 60 -0.35 10.22 0.50
C LEU A 60 -0.86 10.73 1.85
N GLU A 61 -2.13 11.13 1.92
CA GLU A 61 -2.74 11.58 3.17
C GLU A 61 -3.09 10.35 4.01
N THR A 62 -2.20 10.04 4.95
CA THR A 62 -2.46 9.05 5.98
C THR A 62 -2.06 9.62 7.34
N GLU A 63 -2.93 9.46 8.33
CA GLU A 63 -2.61 9.81 9.72
C GLU A 63 -1.70 8.75 10.35
N ASP A 64 -1.64 7.55 9.75
CA ASP A 64 -0.93 6.42 10.31
C ASP A 64 -0.31 5.52 9.23
N GLU A 65 1.00 5.30 9.34
CA GLU A 65 1.70 4.37 8.47
C GLU A 65 1.21 2.92 8.67
N ARG A 66 0.59 2.61 9.82
CA ARG A 66 -0.04 1.29 10.08
C ARG A 66 -1.09 0.98 9.02
N LEU A 67 -1.85 1.98 8.60
CA LEU A 67 -2.89 1.81 7.59
C LEU A 67 -2.29 1.51 6.21
N VAL A 68 -1.14 2.11 5.87
CA VAL A 68 -0.39 1.82 4.63
C VAL A 68 0.11 0.37 4.64
N TYR A 69 0.66 -0.07 5.77
CA TYR A 69 1.10 -1.46 5.97
C TYR A 69 -0.05 -2.46 5.86
N GLU A 70 -1.16 -2.21 6.56
CA GLU A 70 -2.35 -3.07 6.51
C GLU A 70 -2.94 -3.12 5.10
N ALA A 71 -2.97 -1.99 4.38
CA ALA A 71 -3.40 -1.94 2.99
C ALA A 71 -2.52 -2.81 2.09
N ALA A 72 -1.19 -2.73 2.24
CA ALA A 72 -0.25 -3.56 1.49
C ALA A 72 -0.47 -5.05 1.76
N LEU A 73 -0.61 -5.44 3.03
CA LEU A 73 -0.88 -6.83 3.41
C LEU A 73 -2.25 -7.32 2.88
N ASN A 74 -3.30 -6.51 3.01
CA ASN A 74 -4.62 -6.87 2.51
C ASN A 74 -4.60 -7.07 0.99
N TRP A 75 -3.87 -6.24 0.27
CA TRP A 75 -3.69 -6.40 -1.18
C TRP A 75 -2.93 -7.68 -1.53
N ILE A 76 -1.91 -8.07 -0.76
CA ILE A 76 -1.23 -9.36 -0.92
C ILE A 76 -2.18 -10.53 -0.60
N ASN A 77 -2.88 -10.47 0.52
CA ASN A 77 -3.79 -11.53 0.98
C ASN A 77 -4.93 -11.80 -0.01
N TYR A 78 -5.37 -10.79 -0.76
CA TYR A 78 -6.40 -10.95 -1.78
C TYR A 78 -6.02 -11.96 -2.89
N ASP A 79 -4.74 -12.07 -3.25
CA ASP A 79 -4.24 -13.06 -4.21
C ASP A 79 -2.85 -13.52 -3.79
N LEU A 80 -2.81 -14.20 -2.64
CA LEU A 80 -1.57 -14.59 -1.96
C LEU A 80 -0.68 -15.47 -2.85
N GLU A 81 -1.26 -16.38 -3.62
CA GLU A 81 -0.50 -17.27 -4.49
C GLU A 81 0.34 -16.50 -5.52
N ARG A 82 -0.24 -15.48 -6.17
CA ARG A 82 0.46 -14.71 -7.21
C ARG A 82 1.21 -13.53 -6.65
N ARG A 83 0.70 -12.90 -5.60
CA ARG A 83 1.20 -11.61 -5.10
C ARG A 83 2.25 -11.77 -4.02
N HIS A 84 2.36 -12.93 -3.34
CA HIS A 84 3.34 -13.08 -2.25
C HIS A 84 4.75 -12.62 -2.65
N CYS A 85 5.19 -12.89 -3.88
CA CYS A 85 6.52 -12.51 -4.37
C CYS A 85 6.77 -10.98 -4.41
N HIS A 86 5.72 -10.17 -4.38
CA HIS A 86 5.77 -8.70 -4.36
C HIS A 86 5.78 -8.11 -2.94
N LEU A 87 5.60 -8.93 -1.90
CA LEU A 87 5.62 -8.48 -0.52
C LEU A 87 6.86 -7.64 -0.15
N PRO A 88 8.10 -8.04 -0.50
CA PRO A 88 9.28 -7.24 -0.15
C PRO A 88 9.29 -5.90 -0.86
N GLU A 89 8.75 -5.82 -2.08
CA GLU A 89 8.68 -4.59 -2.86
C GLU A 89 7.68 -3.60 -2.22
N LEU A 90 6.50 -4.09 -1.81
CA LEU A 90 5.51 -3.30 -1.08
C LEU A 90 6.02 -2.88 0.30
N LEU A 91 6.72 -3.76 1.04
CA LEU A 91 7.29 -3.38 2.33
C LEU A 91 8.31 -2.24 2.23
N ARG A 92 8.98 -2.11 1.07
CA ARG A 92 9.88 -0.97 0.82
C ARG A 92 9.16 0.32 0.48
N THR A 93 7.92 0.26 0.00
CA THR A 93 7.10 1.46 -0.19
C THR A 93 6.55 1.98 1.13
N VAL A 94 6.25 1.06 2.07
CA VAL A 94 5.83 1.41 3.43
C VAL A 94 7.02 2.01 4.19
N ARG A 95 6.81 3.16 4.83
CA ARG A 95 7.83 3.81 5.64
C ARG A 95 7.90 3.14 7.00
N LEU A 96 8.51 1.96 7.08
CA LEU A 96 8.68 1.21 8.33
C LEU A 96 9.31 2.07 9.46
N ALA A 97 10.14 3.04 9.09
CA ALA A 97 10.72 4.02 10.01
C ALA A 97 9.69 4.97 10.69
N LEU A 98 8.47 5.10 10.18
CA LEU A 98 7.38 5.85 10.80
C LEU A 98 6.50 4.97 11.70
N LEU A 99 6.50 3.66 11.52
CA LEU A 99 5.69 2.73 12.33
C LEU A 99 6.17 2.70 13.80
N PRO A 100 5.27 2.50 14.77
CA PRO A 100 5.67 2.30 16.17
C PRO A 100 6.59 1.07 16.31
N ALA A 101 7.66 1.18 17.12
CA ALA A 101 8.59 0.06 17.33
C ALA A 101 7.89 -1.18 17.91
N ILE A 102 6.92 -0.97 18.81
CA ILE A 102 6.08 -2.04 19.38
C ILE A 102 5.29 -2.75 18.26
N PHE A 103 4.70 -2.00 17.33
CA PHE A 103 3.94 -2.58 16.22
C PHE A 103 4.83 -3.38 15.28
N LEU A 104 6.06 -2.90 15.00
CA LEU A 104 7.02 -3.66 14.21
C LEU A 104 7.38 -5.00 14.87
N MET A 105 7.58 -5.00 16.20
CA MET A 105 7.99 -6.20 16.95
C MET A 105 6.85 -7.18 17.24
N GLU A 106 5.64 -6.69 17.50
CA GLU A 106 4.51 -7.53 17.90
C GLU A 106 3.62 -7.95 16.74
N ASN A 107 3.53 -7.15 15.68
CA ASN A 107 2.68 -7.44 14.51
C ASN A 107 3.53 -7.80 13.28
N VAL A 108 4.44 -6.92 12.88
CA VAL A 108 5.14 -7.06 11.60
C VAL A 108 6.14 -8.22 11.63
N SER A 109 6.95 -8.35 12.69
CA SER A 109 7.91 -9.46 12.80
C SER A 109 7.27 -10.80 13.18
N THR A 110 6.03 -10.81 13.66
CA THR A 110 5.29 -12.05 13.96
C THR A 110 4.47 -12.55 12.77
N GLU A 111 4.23 -11.69 11.78
CA GLU A 111 3.48 -12.01 10.57
C GLU A 111 4.11 -13.19 9.79
N GLU A 112 3.31 -14.23 9.53
CA GLU A 112 3.78 -15.44 8.86
C GLU A 112 4.23 -15.15 7.42
N LEU A 113 3.55 -14.23 6.72
CA LEU A 113 3.91 -13.84 5.35
C LEU A 113 5.30 -13.20 5.26
N ILE A 114 5.64 -12.41 6.27
CA ILE A 114 6.93 -11.75 6.38
C ILE A 114 8.00 -12.77 6.76
N ASN A 115 7.70 -13.64 7.74
CA ASN A 115 8.61 -14.70 8.15
C ASN A 115 8.83 -15.77 7.07
N ALA A 116 7.86 -15.99 6.19
CA ALA A 116 7.99 -16.89 5.05
C ALA A 116 9.01 -16.38 4.01
N GLN A 117 9.33 -15.08 4.01
CA GLN A 117 10.27 -14.48 3.08
C GLN A 117 11.46 -13.84 3.79
N ALA A 118 12.64 -14.44 3.58
CA ALA A 118 13.90 -13.94 4.15
C ALA A 118 14.13 -12.44 3.86
N LYS A 119 13.82 -11.97 2.64
CA LYS A 119 13.97 -10.56 2.25
C LYS A 119 13.04 -9.62 3.04
N SER A 120 11.78 -9.98 3.19
CA SER A 120 10.80 -9.20 3.95
C SER A 120 11.20 -9.11 5.42
N LYS A 121 11.61 -10.24 6.00
CA LYS A 121 12.11 -10.31 7.37
C LYS A 121 13.34 -9.43 7.59
N GLU A 122 14.31 -9.46 6.67
CA GLU A 122 15.52 -8.65 6.77
C GLU A 122 15.20 -7.13 6.77
N LEU A 123 14.26 -6.70 5.92
CA LEU A 123 13.79 -5.30 5.89
C LEU A 123 13.16 -4.87 7.22
N VAL A 124 12.35 -5.73 7.82
CA VAL A 124 11.68 -5.45 9.10
C VAL A 124 12.70 -5.42 10.23
N ASP A 125 13.62 -6.39 10.27
CA ASP A 125 14.69 -6.45 11.26
C ASP A 125 15.61 -5.22 11.16
N GLU A 126 15.91 -4.76 9.95
CA GLU A 126 16.67 -3.52 9.71
C GLU A 126 15.91 -2.29 10.22
N ALA A 127 14.61 -2.17 9.90
CA ALA A 127 13.79 -1.07 10.39
C ALA A 127 13.68 -1.03 11.92
N ILE A 128 13.55 -2.20 12.56
CA ILE A 128 13.56 -2.32 14.03
C ILE A 128 14.91 -1.87 14.59
N ARG A 129 16.03 -2.34 14.01
CA ARG A 129 17.38 -1.94 14.42
C ARG A 129 17.63 -0.44 14.26
N CYS A 130 17.06 0.21 13.24
CA CYS A 130 17.18 1.65 13.07
C CYS A 130 16.38 2.47 14.10
N LYS A 131 15.41 1.86 14.79
CA LYS A 131 14.57 2.52 15.82
C LYS A 131 15.03 2.30 17.26
N LEU A 132 15.88 1.30 17.51
CA LEU A 132 16.47 0.97 18.81
C LEU A 132 17.83 1.63 18.98
#